data_AF-A0A3N5YVX6-F1
#
_entry.id   AF-A0A3N5YVX6-F1
#
_cell.length_a   1.000
_cell.length_b   1.000
_cell.length_c   1.000
_cell.angle_alpha   90.00
_cell.angle_beta   90.00
_cell.angle_gamma   90.00
#
_symmetry.space_group_name_H-M   'P 1'
#
loop_
_entity.id
_entity.type
_entity.pdbx_description
1 polymer ?
#
loop_
_entity_poly.entity_id
_entity_poly.type
_entity_poly.pdbx_seq_one_letter_code
_entity_poly.pdbx_strand_id
1 'polypeptide(L)'
;MAHSDLETGARRGARPLSDAVRSSALPIPIPRVIAREKKTVQAMVRIYCADHHGGGGLCESCSGLLDYSHQRLDRCPYGDEKPTCKECPVHCYKPDRRAEMRDVMRYAGPRMLWRHPWLAVVHLWQERTRKSPGRPARERPARPAG
;
A
#
# COMPACT_ATOMS: atom_id res chain seq x y z
N MET A 1 49.61 -55.57 12.50
CA MET A 1 49.08 -56.86 12.02
C MET A 1 47.65 -56.96 12.53
N ALA A 2 46.59 -57.03 11.74
CA ALA A 2 46.47 -57.30 10.33
C ALA A 2 45.01 -56.95 9.88
N HIS A 3 44.86 -56.54 8.61
CA HIS A 3 43.70 -56.70 7.71
C HIS A 3 42.33 -56.11 8.10
N SER A 4 41.84 -55.09 7.40
CA SER A 4 41.26 -55.08 6.04
C SER A 4 39.82 -55.58 5.99
N ASP A 5 38.94 -54.62 5.67
CA ASP A 5 37.84 -54.66 4.70
C ASP A 5 36.88 -55.86 4.68
N LEU A 6 35.57 -55.57 4.71
CA LEU A 6 34.68 -55.82 3.57
C LEU A 6 33.24 -55.33 3.85
N GLU A 7 32.88 -54.32 3.06
CA GLU A 7 31.60 -54.07 2.36
C GLU A 7 30.28 -54.64 2.93
N THR A 8 29.22 -53.81 2.93
CA THR A 8 27.99 -54.03 2.12
C THR A 8 27.01 -52.86 2.30
N GLY A 9 26.49 -52.32 1.19
CA GLY A 9 25.06 -51.96 1.15
C GLY A 9 24.70 -50.51 0.86
N ALA A 10 24.86 -50.11 -0.40
CA ALA A 10 24.11 -48.99 -0.97
C ALA A 10 22.59 -49.20 -0.82
N ARG A 11 21.89 -48.29 -0.14
CA ARG A 11 20.46 -48.03 -0.38
C ARG A 11 20.18 -46.53 -0.48
N ARG A 12 19.87 -46.14 -1.72
CA ARG A 12 19.23 -44.90 -2.14
C ARG A 12 17.93 -44.67 -1.36
N GLY A 13 17.69 -43.44 -0.94
CA GLY A 13 16.41 -42.99 -0.42
C GLY A 13 16.39 -41.47 -0.39
N ALA A 14 15.84 -40.89 -1.46
CA ALA A 14 15.74 -39.46 -1.67
C ALA A 14 14.87 -38.76 -0.61
N ARG A 15 15.15 -37.47 -0.50
CA ARG A 15 14.75 -36.44 0.47
C ARG A 15 13.22 -36.30 0.69
N PRO A 16 12.81 -35.76 1.84
CA PRO A 16 11.40 -35.65 2.24
C PRO A 16 10.58 -34.77 1.29
N LEU A 17 9.44 -35.29 0.85
CA LEU A 17 8.40 -34.58 0.11
C LEU A 17 7.61 -33.67 1.08
N SER A 18 8.16 -32.52 1.44
CA SER A 18 7.38 -31.47 2.14
C SER A 18 7.50 -30.07 1.55
N ASP A 19 8.40 -29.83 0.60
CA ASP A 19 8.65 -28.48 0.08
C ASP A 19 7.85 -28.12 -1.19
N ALA A 20 7.14 -29.08 -1.80
CA ALA A 20 6.49 -28.89 -3.11
C ALA A 20 5.02 -28.39 -3.06
N VAL A 21 4.32 -28.45 -1.92
CA VAL A 21 2.90 -28.02 -1.84
C VAL A 21 2.73 -26.51 -1.68
N ARG A 22 3.81 -25.74 -1.43
CA ARG A 22 3.70 -24.29 -1.18
C ARG A 22 3.71 -23.42 -2.44
N SER A 23 3.96 -24.00 -3.62
CA SER A 23 4.19 -23.25 -4.87
C SER A 23 3.08 -23.43 -5.91
N SER A 24 1.81 -23.36 -5.52
CA SER A 24 0.68 -23.39 -6.47
C SER A 24 -0.49 -22.45 -6.11
N ALA A 25 -0.24 -21.39 -5.35
CA ALA A 25 -1.18 -20.28 -5.25
C ALA A 25 -0.77 -19.23 -6.27
N LEU A 26 -1.49 -19.15 -7.39
CA LEU A 26 -1.47 -17.97 -8.26
C LEU A 26 -1.65 -16.73 -7.36
N PRO A 27 -0.82 -15.68 -7.47
CA PRO A 27 -0.96 -14.51 -6.63
C PRO A 27 -2.38 -13.98 -6.80
N ILE A 28 -3.12 -13.86 -5.69
CA ILE A 28 -4.46 -13.28 -5.68
C ILE A 28 -4.37 -11.97 -6.46
N PRO A 29 -5.21 -11.76 -7.49
CA PRO A 29 -5.11 -10.58 -8.33
C PRO A 29 -5.29 -9.33 -7.45
N ILE A 30 -4.25 -8.51 -7.37
CA ILE A 30 -4.28 -7.28 -6.57
C ILE A 30 -5.32 -6.33 -7.21
N PRO A 31 -6.27 -5.78 -6.44
CA PRO A 31 -7.24 -4.81 -6.96
C PRO A 31 -6.51 -3.64 -7.63
N ARG A 32 -7.05 -3.17 -8.77
CA ARG A 32 -6.44 -2.10 -9.58
C ARG A 32 -6.22 -0.81 -8.79
N VAL A 33 -7.18 -0.43 -7.94
CA VAL A 33 -7.05 0.76 -7.09
C VAL A 33 -5.94 0.58 -6.07
N ILE A 34 -5.86 -0.58 -5.41
CA ILE A 34 -4.79 -0.90 -4.46
C ILE A 34 -3.42 -0.87 -5.13
N ALA A 35 -3.29 -1.42 -6.32
CA ALA A 35 -2.04 -1.38 -7.09
C ALA A 35 -1.62 0.05 -7.44
N ARG A 36 -2.58 0.94 -7.77
CA ARG A 36 -2.32 2.37 -8.02
C ARG A 36 -1.90 3.09 -6.73
N GLU A 37 -2.62 2.89 -5.63
CA GLU A 37 -2.29 3.48 -4.32
C GLU A 37 -0.88 3.08 -3.86
N LYS A 38 -0.48 1.81 -4.05
CA LYS A 38 0.89 1.35 -3.74
C LYS A 38 1.96 2.10 -4.53
N LYS A 39 1.72 2.33 -5.83
CA LYS A 39 2.63 3.10 -6.70
C LYS A 39 2.68 4.57 -6.29
N THR A 40 1.53 5.17 -5.98
CA THR A 40 1.44 6.56 -5.51
C THR A 40 2.23 6.75 -4.21
N VAL A 41 2.00 5.91 -3.20
CA VAL A 41 2.72 5.99 -1.92
C VAL A 41 4.22 5.76 -2.14
N GLN A 42 4.61 4.80 -2.97
CA GLN A 42 6.02 4.57 -3.31
C GLN A 42 6.68 5.81 -3.93
N ALA A 43 6.00 6.49 -4.86
CA ALA A 43 6.51 7.72 -5.45
C ALA A 43 6.63 8.84 -4.39
N MET A 44 5.62 9.00 -3.54
CA MET A 44 5.63 10.01 -2.48
C MET A 44 6.78 9.80 -1.50
N VAL A 45 6.99 8.56 -1.03
CA VAL A 45 8.06 8.24 -0.08
C VAL A 45 9.43 8.44 -0.71
N ARG A 46 9.61 8.11 -2.00
CA ARG A 46 10.88 8.35 -2.71
C ARG A 46 11.21 9.84 -2.82
N ILE A 47 10.23 10.67 -3.19
CA ILE A 47 10.41 12.13 -3.25
C ILE A 47 10.80 12.65 -1.86
N TYR A 48 10.07 12.27 -0.83
CA TYR A 48 10.34 12.70 0.53
C TYR A 48 11.74 12.29 1.00
N CYS A 49 12.11 11.02 0.78
CA CYS A 49 13.40 10.48 1.19
C CYS A 49 14.57 11.16 0.48
N ALA A 50 14.48 11.33 -0.84
CA ALA A 50 15.54 11.95 -1.62
C ALA A 50 15.82 13.39 -1.15
N ASP A 51 14.78 14.15 -0.85
CA ASP A 51 14.93 15.56 -0.48
C ASP A 51 15.35 15.77 1.00
N HIS A 52 14.97 14.87 1.92
CA HIS A 52 15.27 15.04 3.36
C HIS A 52 16.49 14.27 3.85
N HIS A 53 16.74 13.08 3.30
CA HIS A 53 17.80 12.19 3.78
C HIS A 53 18.96 12.07 2.80
N GLY A 54 18.75 12.43 1.53
CA GLY A 54 19.76 12.29 0.48
C GLY A 54 20.07 10.83 0.13
N GLY A 55 20.93 10.65 -0.88
CA GLY A 55 21.43 9.34 -1.30
C GLY A 55 20.78 8.76 -2.57
N GLY A 56 21.36 7.66 -3.07
CA GLY A 56 20.94 7.00 -4.32
C GLY A 56 19.74 6.05 -4.21
N GLY A 57 19.08 5.98 -3.04
CA GLY A 57 18.01 5.02 -2.76
C GLY A 57 17.15 5.39 -1.55
N LEU A 58 16.19 4.52 -1.22
CA LEU A 58 15.38 4.65 0.00
C LEU A 58 16.24 4.30 1.22
N CYS A 59 16.30 5.20 2.21
CA CYS A 59 16.89 4.87 3.50
C CYS A 59 16.00 3.88 4.28
N GLU A 60 16.56 3.26 5.32
CA GLU A 60 15.89 2.22 6.12
C GLU A 60 14.58 2.70 6.77
N SER A 61 14.52 3.95 7.24
CA SER A 61 13.29 4.48 7.84
C SER A 61 12.18 4.64 6.81
N CYS A 62 12.51 5.16 5.62
CA CYS A 62 11.56 5.35 4.52
C CYS A 62 11.15 4.01 3.89
N SER A 63 12.05 3.02 3.79
CA SER A 63 11.68 1.68 3.34
C SER A 63 10.74 1.01 4.34
N GLY A 64 11.01 1.12 5.64
CA GLY A 64 10.12 0.58 6.68
C GLY A 64 8.72 1.22 6.66
N LEU A 65 8.63 2.53 6.41
CA LEU A 65 7.34 3.21 6.22
C LEU A 65 6.62 2.71 4.96
N LEU A 66 7.32 2.57 3.84
CA LEU A 66 6.76 2.08 2.58
C LEU A 66 6.22 0.64 2.70
N ASP A 67 7.01 -0.25 3.30
CA ASP A 67 6.63 -1.64 3.51
C ASP A 67 5.41 -1.76 4.43
N TYR A 68 5.38 -0.95 5.50
CA TYR A 68 4.22 -0.86 6.37
C TYR A 68 2.96 -0.42 5.59
N SER A 69 3.09 0.61 4.76
CA SER A 69 2.00 1.09 3.92
C SER A 69 1.50 0.06 2.93
N HIS A 70 2.40 -0.68 2.27
CA HIS A 70 2.05 -1.75 1.35
C HIS A 70 1.30 -2.87 2.06
N GLN A 71 1.77 -3.31 3.24
CA GLN A 71 1.07 -4.32 4.05
C GLN A 71 -0.34 -3.88 4.48
N ARG A 72 -0.57 -2.59 4.72
CA ARG A 72 -1.91 -2.06 5.02
C ARG A 72 -2.81 -2.05 3.79
N LEU A 73 -2.25 -1.72 2.63
CA LEU A 73 -2.96 -1.72 1.36
C LEU A 73 -3.34 -3.14 0.91
N ASP A 74 -2.47 -4.13 1.13
CA ASP A 74 -2.75 -5.55 0.83
C ASP A 74 -3.91 -6.12 1.64
N ARG A 75 -4.12 -5.59 2.84
CA ARG A 75 -5.20 -6.00 3.75
C ARG A 75 -6.37 -5.02 3.75
N CYS A 76 -6.46 -4.15 2.74
CA CYS A 76 -7.53 -3.16 2.70
C CYS A 76 -8.88 -3.85 2.43
N PRO A 77 -9.89 -3.67 3.30
CA PRO A 77 -11.19 -4.34 3.12
C PRO A 77 -11.98 -3.80 1.93
N TYR A 78 -11.63 -2.60 1.43
CA TYR A 78 -12.35 -1.95 0.33
C TYR A 78 -11.86 -2.36 -1.06
N GLY A 79 -10.63 -2.89 -1.19
CA GLY A 79 -10.08 -3.30 -2.49
C GLY A 79 -10.21 -2.20 -3.56
N ASP A 80 -10.96 -2.50 -4.63
CA ASP A 80 -11.22 -1.58 -5.75
C ASP A 80 -12.19 -0.44 -5.41
N GLU A 81 -12.96 -0.54 -4.34
CA GLU A 81 -13.89 0.51 -3.88
C GLU A 81 -13.22 1.46 -2.85
N LYS A 82 -11.91 1.36 -2.67
CA LYS A 82 -11.17 2.17 -1.71
C LYS A 82 -11.31 3.67 -2.03
N PRO A 83 -11.81 4.50 -1.08
CA PRO A 83 -11.79 5.95 -1.23
C PRO A 83 -10.38 6.51 -1.01
N THR A 84 -10.20 7.82 -1.22
CA THR A 84 -8.92 8.49 -0.97
C THR A 84 -8.45 8.28 0.47
N CYS A 85 -7.14 8.20 0.70
CA CYS A 85 -6.59 7.98 2.04
C CYS A 85 -7.00 9.08 3.06
N LYS A 86 -7.28 10.30 2.59
CA LYS A 86 -7.75 11.44 3.42
C LYS A 86 -9.18 11.25 3.93
N GLU A 87 -10.04 10.66 3.11
CA GLU A 87 -11.48 10.46 3.38
C GLU A 87 -11.80 9.03 3.83
N CYS A 88 -10.78 8.18 3.94
CA CYS A 88 -10.97 6.79 4.30
C CYS A 88 -11.57 6.67 5.72
N PRO A 89 -12.73 6.01 5.88
CA PRO A 89 -13.43 5.96 7.16
C PRO A 89 -12.72 5.05 8.18
N VAL A 90 -11.77 4.22 7.74
CA VAL A 90 -11.04 3.30 8.62
C VAL A 90 -9.69 3.87 9.05
N HIS A 91 -9.39 3.74 10.34
CA HIS A 91 -8.08 4.08 10.90
C HIS A 91 -7.12 2.89 10.75
N CYS A 92 -6.60 2.69 9.54
CA CYS A 92 -5.73 1.55 9.22
C CYS A 92 -4.28 1.72 9.68
N TYR A 93 -3.82 2.94 9.96
CA TYR A 93 -2.44 3.24 10.38
C TYR A 93 -2.37 3.41 11.90
N LYS A 94 -1.28 2.94 12.50
CA LYS A 94 -0.90 3.29 13.86
C LYS A 94 -0.65 4.81 13.95
N PRO A 95 -0.91 5.46 15.10
CA PRO A 95 -0.79 6.92 15.23
C PRO A 95 0.55 7.49 14.75
N ASP A 96 1.67 6.89 15.15
CA ASP A 96 3.02 7.36 14.81
C ASP A 96 3.30 7.24 13.31
N ARG A 97 3.03 6.05 12.73
CA ARG A 97 3.15 5.82 11.29
C ARG A 97 2.21 6.69 10.46
N ARG A 98 1.03 7.03 11.01
CA ARG A 98 0.08 7.95 10.37
C ARG A 98 0.64 9.37 10.34
N ALA A 99 1.34 9.80 11.39
CA ALA A 99 2.00 11.10 11.42
C ALA A 99 3.12 11.16 10.38
N GLU A 100 4.02 10.17 10.36
CA GLU A 100 5.09 10.06 9.36
C GLU A 100 4.54 10.10 7.93
N MET A 101 3.52 9.29 7.62
CA MET A 101 2.91 9.28 6.28
C MET A 101 2.20 10.60 5.95
N ARG A 102 1.66 11.30 6.95
CA ARG A 102 1.04 12.62 6.73
C ARG A 102 2.09 13.65 6.31
N ASP A 103 3.28 13.61 6.89
CA ASP A 103 4.37 14.50 6.53
C ASP A 103 4.88 14.20 5.11
N VAL A 104 5.02 12.92 4.78
CA VAL A 104 5.30 12.47 3.40
C VAL A 104 4.24 12.99 2.41
N MET A 105 2.96 12.76 2.68
CA MET A 105 1.87 13.21 1.80
C MET A 105 1.85 14.74 1.64
N ARG A 106 2.04 15.49 2.73
CA ARG A 106 2.06 16.97 2.72
C ARG A 106 3.22 17.50 1.89
N TYR A 107 4.39 16.88 2.00
CA TYR A 107 5.59 17.32 1.30
C TYR A 107 5.60 16.90 -0.18
N ALA A 108 5.31 15.62 -0.43
CA ALA A 108 5.42 15.02 -1.75
C ALA A 108 4.19 15.27 -2.63
N GLY A 109 3.01 15.48 -2.06
CA GLY A 109 1.76 15.72 -2.80
C GLY A 109 1.87 16.85 -3.82
N PRO A 110 2.24 18.07 -3.40
CA PRO A 110 2.53 19.16 -4.33
C PRO A 110 3.66 18.80 -5.30
N ARG A 111 4.77 18.23 -4.82
CA ARG A 111 5.94 17.93 -5.68
C ARG A 111 5.66 16.89 -6.77
N MET A 112 4.73 15.95 -6.54
CA MET A 112 4.25 15.03 -7.57
C MET A 112 3.53 15.76 -8.72
N LEU A 113 2.75 16.79 -8.39
CA LEU A 113 1.99 17.62 -9.33
C LEU A 113 2.90 18.50 -10.19
N TRP A 114 4.06 18.92 -9.66
CA TRP A 114 5.00 19.79 -10.37
C TRP A 114 5.69 19.12 -11.56
N ARG A 115 5.63 17.79 -11.65
CA ARG A 115 6.11 17.02 -12.81
C ARG A 115 5.15 17.09 -14.00
N HIS A 116 3.88 17.45 -13.75
CA HIS A 116 2.84 17.69 -14.76
C HIS A 116 2.07 18.98 -14.41
N PRO A 117 2.71 20.15 -14.54
CA PRO A 117 2.21 21.41 -13.96
C PRO A 117 0.82 21.80 -14.46
N TRP A 118 0.46 21.46 -15.69
CA TRP A 118 -0.84 21.80 -16.28
C TRP A 118 -2.02 21.00 -15.67
N LEU A 119 -1.86 19.69 -15.49
CA LEU A 119 -2.88 18.82 -14.88
C LEU A 119 -3.13 19.19 -13.41
N ALA A 120 -2.08 19.64 -12.73
CA ALA A 120 -2.16 20.08 -11.34
C ALA A 120 -3.02 21.32 -11.15
N VAL A 121 -2.81 22.33 -11.99
CA VAL A 121 -3.58 23.57 -11.95
C VAL A 121 -5.06 23.29 -12.24
N VAL A 122 -5.36 22.43 -13.22
CA VAL A 122 -6.74 22.04 -13.54
C VAL A 122 -7.43 21.32 -12.38
N HIS A 123 -6.75 20.36 -11.73
CA HIS A 123 -7.33 19.62 -10.61
C HIS A 123 -7.55 20.49 -9.37
N LEU A 124 -6.57 21.32 -9.01
CA LEU A 124 -6.68 22.26 -7.88
C LEU A 124 -7.75 23.33 -8.14
N TRP A 125 -7.90 23.80 -9.39
CA TRP A 125 -8.99 24.67 -9.78
C TRP A 125 -10.34 23.98 -9.60
N GLN A 126 -10.47 22.72 -10.03
CA GLN A 126 -11.72 21.95 -9.88
C GLN A 126 -12.07 21.66 -8.42
N GLU A 127 -11.10 21.31 -7.57
CA GLU A 127 -11.32 21.14 -6.12
C GLU A 127 -11.73 22.47 -5.46
N ARG A 128 -11.19 23.60 -5.92
CA ARG A 128 -11.52 24.94 -5.40
C ARG A 128 -12.85 25.50 -5.93
N THR A 129 -13.27 25.13 -7.13
CA THR A 129 -14.50 25.64 -7.77
C THR A 129 -15.71 24.73 -7.61
N ARG A 130 -15.52 23.42 -7.40
CA ARG A 130 -16.63 22.51 -7.09
C ARG A 130 -16.93 22.57 -5.59
N LYS A 131 -17.93 23.37 -5.22
CA LYS A 131 -18.62 23.20 -3.93
C LYS A 131 -19.31 21.83 -3.96
N SER A 132 -19.07 20.99 -2.96
CA SER A 132 -19.85 19.76 -2.77
C SER A 132 -21.34 20.08 -2.86
N PRO A 133 -22.13 19.35 -3.67
CA PRO A 133 -23.57 19.54 -3.63
C PRO A 133 -24.02 19.29 -2.19
N GLY A 134 -24.74 20.25 -1.62
CA GLY A 134 -25.23 20.16 -0.25
C GLY A 134 -25.95 18.83 -0.02
N ARG A 135 -25.84 18.31 1.20
CA ARG A 135 -26.52 17.07 1.60
C ARG A 135 -28.00 17.19 1.24
N PRO A 136 -28.60 16.25 0.47
CA PRO A 136 -30.02 16.34 0.14
C PRO A 136 -30.83 16.36 1.44
N ALA A 137 -31.83 17.23 1.49
CA ALA A 137 -32.68 17.38 2.65
C ALA A 137 -33.30 16.01 3.00
N ARG A 138 -33.10 15.59 4.25
CA ARG A 138 -33.71 14.36 4.75
C ARG A 138 -35.18 14.66 4.99
N GLU A 139 -36.05 14.34 4.03
CA GLU A 139 -37.49 14.41 4.25
C GLU A 139 -37.85 13.49 5.43
N ARG A 140 -38.42 14.10 6.48
CA ARG A 140 -39.09 13.34 7.54
C ARG A 140 -40.48 13.00 7.01
N PRO A 141 -40.85 11.71 6.90
CA PRO A 141 -42.22 11.37 6.55
C PRO A 141 -43.16 11.96 7.62
N ALA A 142 -44.25 12.58 7.16
CA ALA A 142 -45.27 13.18 8.02
C ALA A 142 -45.84 12.11 8.96
N ARG A 143 -46.01 12.46 10.24
CA ARG A 143 -46.78 11.62 11.18
C ARG A 143 -48.24 11.62 10.73
N PRO A 144 -48.90 10.47 10.57
CA PRO A 144 -50.34 10.45 10.32
C PRO A 144 -51.08 11.00 11.54
N ALA A 145 -52.08 11.85 11.30
CA ALA A 145 -53.03 12.28 12.31
C ALA A 145 -54.09 11.18 12.46
N GLY A 146 -54.15 10.57 13.63
CA GLY A 146 -55.15 9.59 14.05
C GLY A 146 -55.25 9.59 15.56
#